data_AF-A0A353Z1R3-F1
#
_entry.id   AF-A0A353Z1R3-F1
#
_cell.length_a   1.000
_cell.length_b   1.000
_cell.length_c   1.000
_cell.angle_alpha   90.00
_cell.angle_beta   90.00
_cell.angle_gamma   90.00
#
_symmetry.space_group_name_H-M   'P 1'
#
loop_
_entity.id
_entity.type
_entity.pdbx_description
1 polymer ?
#
loop_
_entity_poly.entity_id
_entity_poly.type
_entity_poly.pdbx_seq_one_letter_code
_entity_poly.pdbx_strand_id
1 'polypeptide(L)'
;MKTRYCFLFFLIICFSSASNAQSDSKQKLYQAFLQADLTAWEKEMTLLQKNTNVNDLEEGIVLINCYYGYIGWLINEEEFDKASSALDDSEDLLNDLLKKNPRNATLNAFKGAWYGFAINISGYKAAFLGPRSMKYINRSLDMDPLNIQGNIEKGNALYFMPEAFGGSKSKALELFNKAVSLMEKQELTDDNWLYLQMLARIGLMLQETGQHQAAAKQYETILENYPNYKWVRDDLYPAVKKEN
;
A
#
# COMPACT_ATOMS: atom_id res chain seq x y z
N MET A 1 49.79 44.04 -23.41
CA MET A 1 48.65 43.97 -22.45
C MET A 1 47.36 43.97 -23.28
N LYS A 2 46.46 42.99 -23.27
CA LYS A 2 46.16 41.88 -22.34
C LYS A 2 45.62 40.69 -23.16
N THR A 3 46.17 39.52 -22.90
CA THR A 3 45.65 38.21 -23.35
C THR A 3 44.26 38.00 -22.77
N ARG A 4 43.24 37.73 -23.60
CA ARG A 4 41.89 37.39 -23.13
C ARG A 4 41.86 35.90 -22.83
N TYR A 5 41.73 35.56 -21.56
CA TYR A 5 41.59 34.20 -21.06
C TYR A 5 40.22 33.62 -21.41
N CYS A 6 40.21 32.47 -22.09
CA CYS A 6 39.07 31.55 -22.15
C CYS A 6 38.74 31.07 -20.74
N PHE A 7 37.52 31.32 -20.27
CA PHE A 7 36.95 30.57 -19.14
C PHE A 7 35.85 29.66 -19.69
N LEU A 8 36.21 28.39 -19.87
CA LEU A 8 35.29 27.27 -20.00
C LEU A 8 34.63 27.07 -18.64
N PHE A 9 33.35 27.41 -18.51
CA PHE A 9 32.54 27.02 -17.36
C PHE A 9 32.03 25.60 -17.62
N PHE A 10 32.74 24.60 -17.13
CA PHE A 10 32.19 23.24 -17.03
C PHE A 10 31.25 23.22 -15.83
N LEU A 11 29.98 23.57 -16.06
CA LEU A 11 28.94 23.42 -15.05
C LEU A 11 28.64 21.92 -14.95
N ILE A 12 29.24 21.26 -13.96
CA ILE A 12 28.93 19.88 -13.61
C ILE A 12 27.47 19.86 -13.15
N ILE A 13 26.60 19.34 -14.02
CA ILE A 13 25.22 19.02 -13.70
C ILE A 13 25.27 17.76 -12.81
N CYS A 14 25.33 17.95 -11.49
CA CYS A 14 24.95 16.91 -10.54
C CYS A 14 23.42 16.88 -10.46
N PHE A 15 22.76 16.32 -11.47
CA PHE A 15 21.34 15.98 -11.40
C PHE A 15 21.18 14.50 -11.00
N SER A 16 20.51 14.29 -9.87
CA SER A 16 19.50 13.22 -9.67
C SER A 16 19.96 11.76 -9.62
N SER A 17 20.76 11.38 -8.62
CA SER A 17 20.90 9.96 -8.27
C SER A 17 19.75 9.44 -7.40
N ALA A 18 19.12 10.30 -6.58
CA ALA A 18 18.08 9.89 -5.62
C ALA A 18 16.76 9.48 -6.30
N SER A 19 16.30 10.25 -7.30
CA SER A 19 15.06 9.96 -8.01
C SER A 19 15.09 8.63 -8.77
N ASN A 20 16.26 8.25 -9.32
CA ASN A 20 16.45 6.99 -10.04
C ASN A 20 16.49 5.77 -9.11
N ALA A 21 16.99 5.93 -7.88
CA ALA A 21 17.03 4.84 -6.90
C ALA A 21 15.65 4.51 -6.34
N GLN A 22 14.84 5.54 -6.06
CA GLN A 22 13.47 5.34 -5.55
C GLN A 22 12.55 4.71 -6.61
N SER A 23 12.70 5.08 -7.88
CA SER A 23 11.96 4.42 -8.98
C SER A 23 12.35 2.96 -9.15
N ASP A 24 13.64 2.63 -8.99
CA ASP A 24 14.14 1.26 -9.07
C ASP A 24 13.57 0.37 -7.94
N SER A 25 13.54 0.86 -6.70
CA SER A 25 12.92 0.12 -5.59
C SER A 25 11.43 -0.12 -5.78
N LYS A 26 10.66 0.88 -6.23
CA LYS A 26 9.22 0.73 -6.51
C LYS A 26 8.97 -0.36 -7.55
N GLN A 27 9.74 -0.36 -8.64
CA GLN A 27 9.64 -1.37 -9.68
C GLN A 27 9.97 -2.77 -9.16
N LYS A 28 11.01 -2.92 -8.31
CA LYS A 28 11.36 -4.22 -7.72
C LYS A 28 10.29 -4.75 -6.78
N LEU A 29 9.71 -3.91 -5.92
CA LEU A 29 8.58 -4.28 -5.07
C LEU A 29 7.37 -4.70 -5.91
N TYR A 30 7.09 -3.97 -6.97
CA TYR A 30 6.04 -4.33 -7.93
C TYR A 30 6.27 -5.70 -8.57
N GLN A 31 7.48 -5.98 -9.07
CA GLN A 31 7.79 -7.28 -9.65
C GLN A 31 7.71 -8.41 -8.62
N ALA A 32 8.18 -8.18 -7.40
CA ALA A 32 8.06 -9.14 -6.30
C ALA A 32 6.59 -9.46 -6.00
N PHE A 33 5.73 -8.44 -5.90
CA PHE A 33 4.30 -8.62 -5.69
C PHE A 33 3.61 -9.33 -6.86
N LEU A 34 3.90 -8.91 -8.09
CA LEU A 34 3.36 -9.50 -9.32
C LEU A 34 3.66 -11.00 -9.39
N GLN A 35 4.86 -11.41 -8.99
CA GLN A 35 5.31 -12.81 -9.01
C GLN A 35 5.03 -13.59 -7.72
N ALA A 36 4.37 -12.99 -6.74
CA ALA A 36 4.21 -13.56 -5.40
C ALA A 36 5.55 -14.04 -4.78
N ASP A 37 6.62 -13.27 -4.98
CA ASP A 37 7.97 -13.55 -4.47
C ASP A 37 8.29 -12.72 -3.22
N LEU A 38 7.96 -13.29 -2.05
CA LEU A 38 8.22 -12.66 -0.76
C LEU A 38 9.73 -12.51 -0.47
N THR A 39 10.57 -13.42 -0.99
CA THR A 39 12.03 -13.35 -0.77
C THR A 39 12.61 -12.14 -1.49
N ALA A 40 12.16 -11.87 -2.72
CA ALA A 40 12.54 -10.66 -3.45
C ALA A 40 12.05 -9.39 -2.74
N TRP A 41 10.84 -9.42 -2.17
CA TRP A 41 10.30 -8.31 -1.38
C TRP A 41 11.15 -8.01 -0.14
N GLU A 42 11.47 -9.03 0.66
CA GLU A 42 12.32 -8.90 1.87
C GLU A 42 13.71 -8.36 1.55
N LYS A 43 14.30 -8.81 0.44
CA LYS A 43 15.60 -8.31 -0.02
C LYS A 43 15.54 -6.82 -0.33
N GLU A 44 14.51 -6.38 -1.04
CA GLU A 44 14.33 -4.95 -1.36
C GLU A 44 14.01 -4.12 -0.12
N MET A 45 13.19 -4.64 0.80
CA MET A 45 12.93 -4.01 2.09
C MET A 45 14.23 -3.78 2.87
N THR A 46 15.12 -4.78 2.92
CA THR A 46 16.42 -4.64 3.60
C THR A 46 17.27 -3.52 2.99
N LEU A 47 17.23 -3.37 1.66
CA LEU A 47 17.93 -2.29 0.96
C LEU A 47 17.32 -0.92 1.30
N LEU A 48 15.99 -0.83 1.31
CA LEU A 48 15.28 0.41 1.68
C LEU A 48 15.57 0.80 3.13
N GLN A 49 15.50 -0.13 4.08
CA GLN A 49 15.82 0.11 5.49
C GLN A 49 17.24 0.69 5.66
N LYS A 50 18.22 0.18 4.90
CA LYS A 50 19.62 0.62 4.98
C LYS A 50 19.85 1.99 4.36
N ASN A 51 19.17 2.28 3.24
CA ASN A 51 19.52 3.42 2.38
C ASN A 51 18.56 4.61 2.53
N THR A 52 17.40 4.43 3.15
CA THR A 52 16.39 5.48 3.33
C THR A 52 16.91 6.57 4.26
N ASN A 53 16.88 7.81 3.79
CA ASN A 53 17.03 8.97 4.66
C ASN A 53 15.73 9.21 5.43
N VAL A 54 15.66 8.74 6.68
CA VAL A 54 14.47 8.86 7.55
C VAL A 54 14.06 10.30 7.90
N ASN A 55 14.87 11.31 7.54
CA ASN A 55 14.51 12.72 7.66
C ASN A 55 13.85 13.28 6.39
N ASP A 56 13.96 12.57 5.26
CA ASP A 56 13.23 12.87 4.05
C ASP A 56 11.83 12.26 4.10
N LEU A 57 10.81 13.07 3.83
CA LEU A 57 9.43 12.63 3.92
C LEU A 57 9.06 11.63 2.82
N GLU A 58 9.52 11.82 1.60
CA GLU A 58 9.15 11.00 0.45
C GLU A 58 9.83 9.63 0.52
N GLU A 59 11.12 9.60 0.85
CA GLU A 59 11.84 8.34 1.10
C GLU A 59 11.25 7.58 2.29
N GLY A 60 10.96 8.28 3.38
CA GLY A 60 10.31 7.69 4.55
C GLY A 60 8.95 7.08 4.24
N ILE A 61 8.11 7.75 3.43
CA ILE A 61 6.82 7.21 2.98
C ILE A 61 6.99 5.96 2.12
N VAL A 62 8.01 5.90 1.26
CA VAL A 62 8.29 4.69 0.46
C VAL A 62 8.62 3.50 1.36
N LEU A 63 9.47 3.69 2.39
CA LEU A 63 9.77 2.63 3.34
C LEU A 63 8.53 2.21 4.15
N ILE A 64 7.69 3.16 4.59
CA ILE A 64 6.40 2.83 5.25
C ILE A 64 5.46 2.06 4.32
N ASN A 65 5.37 2.42 3.03
CA ASN A 65 4.56 1.69 2.06
C ASN A 65 5.10 0.26 1.85
N CYS A 66 6.42 0.07 1.83
CA CYS A 66 7.06 -1.25 1.79
C CYS A 66 6.70 -2.11 3.02
N TYR A 67 6.77 -1.53 4.23
CA TYR A 67 6.31 -2.18 5.45
C TYR A 67 4.82 -2.54 5.39
N TYR A 68 3.98 -1.61 4.93
CA TYR A 68 2.54 -1.83 4.82
C TYR A 68 2.21 -3.04 3.92
N GLY A 69 2.88 -3.17 2.76
CA GLY A 69 2.72 -4.34 1.89
C GLY A 69 3.23 -5.64 2.52
N TYR A 70 4.40 -5.61 3.15
CA TYR A 70 5.00 -6.78 3.80
C TYR A 70 4.15 -7.31 4.97
N ILE A 71 3.69 -6.43 5.86
CA ILE A 71 2.84 -6.79 7.00
C ILE A 71 1.53 -7.40 6.50
N GLY A 72 0.90 -6.77 5.50
CA GLY A 72 -0.32 -7.30 4.90
C GLY A 72 -0.14 -8.68 4.28
N TRP A 73 1.01 -8.93 3.64
CA TRP A 73 1.37 -10.24 3.10
C TRP A 73 1.55 -11.28 4.20
N LEU A 74 2.36 -10.98 5.23
CA LEU A 74 2.60 -11.89 6.34
C LEU A 74 1.32 -12.26 7.09
N ILE A 75 0.40 -11.31 7.26
CA ILE A 75 -0.92 -11.58 7.84
C ILE A 75 -1.72 -12.56 6.98
N ASN A 76 -1.67 -12.41 5.65
CA ASN A 76 -2.37 -13.32 4.72
C ASN A 76 -1.81 -14.75 4.79
N GLU A 77 -0.50 -14.89 5.02
CA GLU A 77 0.18 -16.19 5.20
C GLU A 77 0.13 -16.69 6.66
N GLU A 78 -0.63 -16.02 7.54
CA GLU A 78 -0.76 -16.34 8.98
C GLU A 78 0.58 -16.32 9.75
N GLU A 79 1.60 -15.64 9.23
CA GLU A 79 2.93 -15.46 9.81
C GLU A 79 2.92 -14.30 10.85
N PHE A 80 2.05 -14.41 11.85
CA PHE A 80 1.73 -13.32 12.79
C PHE A 80 2.92 -12.83 13.63
N ASP A 81 3.87 -13.70 13.99
CA ASP A 81 5.06 -13.31 14.75
C ASP A 81 5.96 -12.39 13.91
N LYS A 82 6.19 -12.75 12.63
CA LYS A 82 6.94 -11.90 11.68
C LYS A 82 6.18 -10.60 11.41
N ALA A 83 4.86 -10.67 11.26
CA ALA A 83 4.03 -9.50 11.03
C ALA A 83 4.10 -8.53 12.21
N SER A 84 4.10 -9.04 13.45
CA SER A 84 4.25 -8.22 14.65
C SER A 84 5.63 -7.56 14.70
N SER A 85 6.70 -8.29 14.41
CA SER A 85 8.06 -7.72 14.37
C SER A 85 8.15 -6.59 13.34
N ALA A 86 7.65 -6.81 12.12
CA ALA A 86 7.67 -5.78 11.08
C ALA A 86 6.79 -4.57 11.42
N LEU A 87 5.66 -4.79 12.11
CA LEU A 87 4.78 -3.73 12.58
C LEU A 87 5.47 -2.85 13.62
N ASP A 88 6.21 -3.47 14.55
CA ASP A 88 6.99 -2.79 15.59
C ASP A 88 8.18 -2.03 14.94
N ASP A 89 8.92 -2.66 14.03
CA ASP A 89 10.07 -2.05 13.32
C ASP A 89 9.66 -0.80 12.51
N SER A 90 8.43 -0.77 12.01
CA SER A 90 7.91 0.38 11.25
C SER A 90 7.38 1.52 12.14
N GLU A 91 7.10 1.26 13.42
CA GLU A 91 6.34 2.18 14.26
C GLU A 91 7.10 3.49 14.53
N ASP A 92 8.37 3.39 14.91
CA ASP A 92 9.19 4.56 15.25
C ASP A 92 9.31 5.52 14.07
N LEU A 93 9.60 4.99 12.88
CA LEU A 93 9.65 5.76 11.64
C LEU A 93 8.30 6.44 11.36
N LEU A 94 7.19 5.71 11.43
CA LEU A 94 5.87 6.24 11.17
C LEU A 94 5.51 7.36 12.16
N ASN A 95 5.80 7.16 13.44
CA ASN A 95 5.54 8.14 14.50
C ASN A 95 6.39 9.40 14.32
N ASP A 96 7.67 9.26 13.97
CA ASP A 96 8.57 10.39 13.73
C ASP A 96 8.18 11.19 12.50
N LEU A 97 7.87 10.52 11.39
CA LEU A 97 7.37 11.18 10.18
C LEU A 97 6.07 11.93 10.45
N LEU A 98 5.13 11.31 11.16
CA LEU A 98 3.84 11.92 11.49
C LEU A 98 3.97 13.09 12.48
N LYS A 99 4.91 13.00 13.43
CA LYS A 99 5.22 14.09 14.37
C LYS A 99 5.77 15.32 13.64
N LYS A 100 6.67 15.11 12.68
CA LYS A 100 7.23 16.18 11.83
C LYS A 100 6.18 16.71 10.84
N ASN A 101 5.27 15.87 10.39
CA ASN A 101 4.31 16.17 9.33
C ASN A 101 2.84 15.86 9.73
N PRO A 102 2.30 16.51 10.78
CA PRO A 102 1.02 16.12 11.38
C PRO A 102 -0.20 16.36 10.49
N ARG A 103 -0.04 17.12 9.39
CA ARG A 103 -1.08 17.41 8.39
C ARG A 103 -0.94 16.59 7.10
N ASN A 104 -0.04 15.61 7.05
CA ASN A 104 0.06 14.71 5.91
C ASN A 104 -1.06 13.66 5.99
N ALA A 105 -1.99 13.68 5.03
CA ALA A 105 -3.14 12.78 5.00
C ALA A 105 -2.71 11.32 4.89
N THR A 106 -1.72 11.01 4.05
CA THR A 106 -1.22 9.63 3.83
C THR A 106 -0.60 9.04 5.09
N LEU A 107 0.21 9.78 5.85
CA LEU A 107 0.79 9.31 7.12
C LEU A 107 -0.30 9.07 8.18
N ASN A 108 -1.36 9.88 8.21
CA ASN A 108 -2.50 9.61 9.07
C ASN A 108 -3.22 8.31 8.65
N ALA A 109 -3.38 8.06 7.35
CA ALA A 109 -3.94 6.80 6.87
C ALA A 109 -3.07 5.61 7.29
N PHE A 110 -1.75 5.67 7.10
CA PHE A 110 -0.83 4.61 7.55
C PHE A 110 -0.87 4.39 9.07
N LYS A 111 -1.04 5.44 9.89
CA LYS A 111 -1.23 5.24 11.34
C LYS A 111 -2.57 4.56 11.66
N GLY A 112 -3.60 4.84 10.87
CA GLY A 112 -4.85 4.09 10.88
C GLY A 112 -4.66 2.61 10.57
N ALA A 113 -3.93 2.33 9.48
CA ALA A 113 -3.58 0.99 9.03
C ALA A 113 -2.77 0.21 10.08
N TRP A 114 -1.78 0.87 10.70
CA TRP A 114 -0.96 0.28 11.77
C TRP A 114 -1.82 -0.28 12.91
N TYR A 115 -2.83 0.48 13.35
CA TYR A 115 -3.79 -0.03 14.34
C TYR A 115 -4.66 -1.16 13.78
N GLY A 116 -5.05 -1.10 12.51
CA GLY A 116 -5.78 -2.17 11.84
C GLY A 116 -5.00 -3.49 11.81
N PHE A 117 -3.72 -3.45 11.45
CA PHE A 117 -2.82 -4.60 11.49
C PHE A 117 -2.61 -5.11 12.92
N ALA A 118 -2.42 -4.22 13.90
CA ALA A 118 -2.30 -4.62 15.31
C ALA A 118 -3.55 -5.36 15.83
N ILE A 119 -4.74 -5.00 15.33
CA ILE A 119 -5.99 -5.71 15.64
C ILE A 119 -6.05 -7.06 14.93
N ASN A 120 -5.65 -7.12 13.66
CA ASN A 120 -5.65 -8.37 12.89
C ASN A 120 -4.72 -9.42 13.55
N ILE A 121 -3.50 -9.01 13.93
CA ILE A 121 -2.52 -9.84 14.66
C ILE A 121 -3.01 -10.21 16.07
N SER A 122 -3.80 -9.35 16.72
CA SER A 122 -4.24 -9.53 18.11
C SER A 122 -5.68 -9.05 18.31
N GLY A 123 -6.66 -9.88 17.90
CA GLY A 123 -8.08 -9.53 17.83
C GLY A 123 -8.67 -8.96 19.13
N TYR A 124 -8.20 -9.40 20.30
CA TYR A 124 -8.65 -8.89 21.60
C TYR A 124 -8.38 -7.38 21.80
N LYS A 125 -7.46 -6.79 21.03
CA LYS A 125 -7.15 -5.35 21.07
C LYS A 125 -8.18 -4.48 20.33
N ALA A 126 -9.12 -5.08 19.60
CA ALA A 126 -10.10 -4.38 18.74
C ALA A 126 -10.87 -3.28 19.48
N ALA A 127 -11.35 -3.54 20.69
CA ALA A 127 -12.15 -2.58 21.46
C ALA A 127 -11.39 -1.28 21.81
N PHE A 128 -10.06 -1.36 21.95
CA PHE A 128 -9.22 -0.22 22.32
C PHE A 128 -8.55 0.44 21.12
N LEU A 129 -8.09 -0.37 20.16
CA LEU A 129 -7.37 0.12 18.98
C LEU A 129 -8.30 0.53 17.83
N GLY A 130 -9.50 -0.05 17.72
CA GLY A 130 -10.46 0.27 16.66
C GLY A 130 -10.82 1.76 16.62
N PRO A 131 -11.23 2.39 17.74
CA PRO A 131 -11.48 3.83 17.78
C PRO A 131 -10.27 4.68 17.41
N ARG A 132 -9.05 4.23 17.75
CA ARG A 132 -7.80 4.93 17.38
C ARG A 132 -7.53 4.83 15.89
N SER A 133 -7.67 3.65 15.30
CA SER A 133 -7.58 3.43 13.86
C SER A 133 -8.52 4.40 13.12
N MET A 134 -9.80 4.38 13.48
CA MET A 134 -10.83 5.23 12.86
C MET A 134 -10.55 6.72 13.03
N LYS A 135 -10.02 7.15 14.17
CA LYS A 135 -9.62 8.56 14.39
C LYS A 135 -8.59 9.02 13.37
N TYR A 136 -7.56 8.22 13.12
CA TYR A 136 -6.50 8.56 12.17
C TYR A 136 -6.97 8.46 10.72
N ILE A 137 -7.76 7.44 10.37
CA ILE A 137 -8.36 7.28 9.04
C ILE A 137 -9.29 8.46 8.73
N ASN A 138 -10.19 8.82 9.64
CA ASN A 138 -11.09 9.96 9.43
C ASN A 138 -10.29 11.25 9.30
N ARG A 139 -9.27 11.46 10.14
CA ARG A 139 -8.39 12.63 10.03
C ARG A 139 -7.69 12.72 8.68
N SER A 140 -7.27 11.59 8.09
CA SER A 140 -6.71 11.55 6.73
C SER A 140 -7.71 12.09 5.70
N LEU A 141 -8.94 11.58 5.74
CA LEU A 141 -10.00 11.95 4.78
C LEU A 141 -10.58 13.35 5.03
N ASP A 142 -10.55 13.84 6.27
CA ASP A 142 -10.92 15.23 6.59
C ASP A 142 -9.90 16.22 6.01
N MET A 143 -8.62 15.84 5.97
CA MET A 143 -7.55 16.65 5.37
C MET A 143 -7.58 16.60 3.85
N ASP A 144 -7.77 15.41 3.30
CA ASP A 144 -7.81 15.17 1.87
C ASP A 144 -8.82 14.03 1.57
N PRO A 145 -10.06 14.36 1.18
CA PRO A 145 -11.09 13.38 0.83
C PRO A 145 -10.73 12.52 -0.39
N LEU A 146 -9.74 12.93 -1.18
CA LEU A 146 -9.23 12.22 -2.35
C LEU A 146 -7.94 11.46 -2.05
N ASN A 147 -7.51 11.42 -0.78
CA ASN A 147 -6.33 10.65 -0.40
C ASN A 147 -6.55 9.16 -0.67
N ILE A 148 -5.75 8.58 -1.55
CA ILE A 148 -5.89 7.18 -1.98
C ILE A 148 -5.76 6.23 -0.79
N GLN A 149 -4.71 6.37 0.02
CA GLN A 149 -4.50 5.52 1.20
C GLN A 149 -5.63 5.70 2.23
N GLY A 150 -6.09 6.93 2.46
CA GLY A 150 -7.22 7.21 3.36
C GLY A 150 -8.51 6.50 2.94
N ASN A 151 -8.81 6.46 1.63
CA ASN A 151 -9.97 5.73 1.13
C ASN A 151 -9.78 4.22 1.24
N ILE A 152 -8.57 3.70 0.97
CA ILE A 152 -8.23 2.28 1.17
C ILE A 152 -8.44 1.88 2.63
N GLU A 153 -7.87 2.62 3.58
CA GLU A 153 -7.97 2.24 5.00
C GLU A 153 -9.38 2.38 5.55
N LYS A 154 -10.14 3.37 5.07
CA LYS A 154 -11.56 3.44 5.41
C LYS A 154 -12.33 2.24 4.87
N GLY A 155 -12.01 1.79 3.66
CA GLY A 155 -12.55 0.57 3.08
C GLY A 155 -12.21 -0.66 3.92
N ASN A 156 -10.93 -0.84 4.26
CA ASN A 156 -10.45 -1.93 5.13
C ASN A 156 -11.19 -1.92 6.47
N ALA A 157 -11.26 -0.77 7.14
CA ALA A 157 -11.93 -0.67 8.43
C ALA A 157 -13.42 -1.05 8.36
N LEU A 158 -14.14 -0.60 7.32
CA LEU A 158 -15.54 -0.96 7.12
C LEU A 158 -15.74 -2.42 6.73
N TYR A 159 -14.81 -3.00 5.99
CA TYR A 159 -14.87 -4.38 5.54
C TYR A 159 -14.70 -5.37 6.72
N PHE A 160 -13.74 -5.13 7.61
CA PHE A 160 -13.44 -6.03 8.74
C PHE A 160 -14.30 -5.77 9.99
N MET A 161 -14.83 -4.56 10.15
CA MET A 161 -15.67 -4.23 11.31
C MET A 161 -17.00 -4.99 11.24
N PRO A 162 -17.52 -5.53 12.35
CA PRO A 162 -18.85 -6.12 12.35
C PRO A 162 -19.95 -5.08 12.08
N GLU A 163 -21.03 -5.48 11.41
CA GLU A 163 -22.14 -4.58 11.05
C GLU A 163 -22.76 -3.87 12.25
N ALA A 164 -22.87 -4.56 13.40
CA ALA A 164 -23.38 -4.00 14.65
C ALA A 164 -22.55 -2.79 15.16
N PHE A 165 -21.30 -2.67 14.72
CA PHE A 165 -20.41 -1.56 15.05
C PHE A 165 -20.26 -0.54 13.90
N GLY A 166 -21.01 -0.71 12.80
CA GLY A 166 -21.01 0.20 11.65
C GLY A 166 -20.19 -0.28 10.46
N GLY A 167 -19.72 -1.53 10.47
CA GLY A 167 -19.10 -2.16 9.31
C GLY A 167 -20.06 -2.31 8.12
N SER A 168 -19.52 -2.32 6.92
CA SER A 168 -20.30 -2.43 5.68
C SER A 168 -19.41 -2.84 4.51
N LYS A 169 -19.56 -4.08 4.06
CA LYS A 169 -18.83 -4.58 2.88
C LYS A 169 -19.17 -3.77 1.62
N SER A 170 -20.43 -3.39 1.40
CA SER A 170 -20.82 -2.57 0.24
C SER A 170 -20.13 -1.21 0.21
N LYS A 171 -20.10 -0.48 1.34
CA LYS A 171 -19.38 0.79 1.43
C LYS A 171 -17.86 0.61 1.30
N ALA A 172 -17.31 -0.50 1.77
CA ALA A 172 -15.91 -0.82 1.56
C ALA A 172 -15.59 -0.97 0.07
N LEU A 173 -16.44 -1.67 -0.69
CA LEU A 173 -16.29 -1.80 -2.15
C LEU A 173 -16.36 -0.45 -2.86
N GLU A 174 -17.28 0.43 -2.46
CA GLU A 174 -17.36 1.80 -3.00
C GLU A 174 -16.05 2.57 -2.78
N LEU A 175 -15.45 2.46 -1.59
CA LEU A 175 -14.19 3.13 -1.26
C LEU A 175 -13.00 2.53 -2.00
N PHE A 176 -12.95 1.21 -2.19
CA PHE A 176 -11.92 0.54 -2.98
C PHE A 176 -12.01 0.93 -4.45
N ASN A 177 -13.21 0.92 -5.04
CA ASN A 177 -13.43 1.40 -6.41
C ASN A 177 -13.06 2.88 -6.56
N LYS A 178 -13.37 3.71 -5.55
CA LYS A 178 -12.94 5.11 -5.54
C LYS A 178 -11.41 5.23 -5.53
N ALA A 179 -10.71 4.45 -4.70
CA ALA A 179 -9.25 4.45 -4.65
C ALA A 179 -8.62 4.03 -5.99
N VAL A 180 -9.13 2.98 -6.62
CA VAL A 180 -8.71 2.53 -7.98
C VAL A 180 -8.93 3.65 -9.00
N SER A 181 -10.13 4.24 -9.05
CA SER A 181 -10.42 5.34 -9.98
C SER A 181 -9.53 6.56 -9.77
N LEU A 182 -9.14 6.85 -8.52
CA LEU A 182 -8.21 7.93 -8.21
C LEU A 182 -6.80 7.61 -8.69
N MET A 183 -6.33 6.37 -8.53
CA MET A 183 -5.03 5.94 -9.06
C MET A 183 -4.99 6.04 -10.59
N GLU A 184 -6.03 5.59 -11.29
CA GLU A 184 -6.15 5.68 -12.75
C GLU A 184 -6.11 7.14 -13.24
N LYS A 185 -6.88 8.03 -12.60
CA LYS A 185 -6.92 9.46 -12.97
C LYS A 185 -5.62 10.20 -12.71
N GLN A 186 -4.82 9.72 -11.76
CA GLN A 186 -3.53 10.31 -11.40
C GLN A 186 -2.36 9.61 -12.10
N GLU A 187 -2.64 8.67 -13.03
CA GLU A 187 -1.62 7.89 -13.75
C GLU A 187 -0.68 7.13 -12.80
N LEU A 188 -1.22 6.67 -11.66
CA LEU A 188 -0.50 5.90 -10.63
C LEU A 188 -0.69 4.38 -10.80
N THR A 189 -0.91 3.92 -12.03
CA THR A 189 -1.17 2.50 -12.33
C THR A 189 0.11 1.72 -12.63
N ASP A 190 1.13 2.41 -13.13
CA ASP A 190 2.36 1.78 -13.63
C ASP A 190 3.28 1.42 -12.47
N ASP A 191 3.82 0.20 -12.52
CA ASP A 191 4.72 -0.38 -11.50
C ASP A 191 4.21 -0.17 -10.05
N ASN A 192 2.89 -0.23 -9.85
CA ASN A 192 2.26 0.03 -8.57
C ASN A 192 1.63 -1.25 -7.99
N TRP A 193 2.32 -1.86 -7.04
CA TRP A 193 1.84 -3.08 -6.37
C TRP A 193 0.52 -2.85 -5.61
N LEU A 194 0.31 -1.64 -5.06
CA LEU A 194 -0.91 -1.31 -4.31
C LEU A 194 -2.12 -1.21 -5.25
N TYR A 195 -1.91 -0.73 -6.48
CA TYR A 195 -2.95 -0.75 -7.51
C TYR A 195 -3.39 -2.19 -7.83
N LEU A 196 -2.44 -3.09 -8.10
CA LEU A 196 -2.75 -4.51 -8.31
C LEU A 196 -3.43 -5.16 -7.10
N GLN A 197 -2.95 -4.87 -5.89
CA GLN A 197 -3.59 -5.32 -4.65
C GLN A 197 -5.05 -4.90 -4.60
N MET A 198 -5.36 -3.65 -4.96
CA MET A 198 -6.72 -3.15 -4.90
C MET A 198 -7.64 -3.81 -5.93
N LEU A 199 -7.14 -4.04 -7.15
CA LEU A 199 -7.89 -4.77 -8.17
C LEU A 199 -8.23 -6.20 -7.70
N ALA A 200 -7.26 -6.90 -7.10
CA ALA A 200 -7.47 -8.25 -6.55
C ALA A 200 -8.43 -8.23 -5.35
N ARG A 201 -8.32 -7.24 -4.45
CA ARG A 201 -9.20 -7.09 -3.29
C ARG A 201 -10.66 -6.88 -3.70
N ILE A 202 -10.91 -6.09 -4.76
CA ILE A 202 -12.24 -5.91 -5.33
C ILE A 202 -12.81 -7.24 -5.82
N GLY A 203 -12.02 -8.01 -6.57
CA GLY A 203 -12.43 -9.33 -7.06
C GLY A 203 -12.77 -10.31 -5.92
N LEU A 204 -11.93 -10.35 -4.89
CA LEU A 204 -12.16 -11.18 -3.70
C LEU A 204 -13.45 -10.76 -2.98
N MET A 205 -13.69 -9.46 -2.84
CA MET A 205 -14.89 -8.96 -2.18
C MET A 205 -16.17 -9.29 -2.96
N LEU A 206 -16.11 -9.24 -4.30
CA LEU A 206 -17.22 -9.68 -5.15
C LEU A 206 -17.50 -11.17 -4.95
N GLN A 207 -16.46 -12.01 -4.89
CA GLN A 207 -16.58 -13.44 -4.65
C GLN A 207 -17.20 -13.74 -3.27
N GLU A 208 -16.67 -13.14 -2.20
CA GLU A 208 -17.19 -13.33 -0.84
C GLU A 208 -18.63 -12.82 -0.62
N THR A 209 -19.11 -11.93 -1.50
CA THR A 209 -20.49 -11.43 -1.47
C THR A 209 -21.41 -12.20 -2.42
N GLY A 210 -20.97 -13.34 -2.95
CA GLY A 210 -21.75 -14.23 -3.82
C GLY A 210 -21.87 -13.74 -5.27
N GLN A 211 -21.16 -12.68 -5.65
CA GLN A 211 -21.17 -12.12 -7.00
C GLN A 211 -20.12 -12.81 -7.89
N HIS A 212 -20.15 -14.15 -7.94
CA HIS A 212 -19.12 -14.97 -8.58
C HIS A 212 -18.89 -14.63 -10.06
N GLN A 213 -19.94 -14.30 -10.82
CA GLN A 213 -19.80 -13.86 -12.21
C GLN A 213 -19.05 -12.51 -12.32
N ALA A 214 -19.35 -11.56 -11.43
CA ALA A 214 -18.67 -10.26 -11.42
C ALA A 214 -17.21 -10.41 -10.99
N ALA A 215 -16.93 -11.26 -10.00
CA ALA A 215 -15.57 -11.60 -9.58
C ALA A 215 -14.77 -12.27 -10.70
N ALA A 216 -15.35 -13.24 -11.42
CA ALA A 216 -14.71 -13.89 -12.56
C ALA A 216 -14.34 -12.88 -13.66
N LYS A 217 -15.26 -11.95 -13.98
CA LYS A 217 -14.99 -10.88 -14.94
C LYS A 217 -13.88 -9.93 -14.46
N GLN A 218 -13.88 -9.58 -13.18
CA GLN A 218 -12.83 -8.75 -12.59
C GLN A 218 -11.46 -9.40 -12.74
N TYR A 219 -11.34 -10.69 -12.42
CA TYR A 219 -10.07 -11.42 -12.55
C TYR A 219 -9.65 -11.58 -14.02
N GLU A 220 -10.59 -11.81 -14.93
CA GLU A 220 -10.32 -11.82 -16.37
C GLU A 220 -9.72 -10.49 -16.84
N THR A 221 -10.36 -9.37 -16.52
CA THR A 221 -9.83 -8.02 -16.85
C THR A 221 -8.46 -7.77 -16.23
N ILE A 222 -8.21 -8.24 -15.01
CA ILE A 222 -6.87 -8.16 -14.41
C ILE A 222 -5.86 -8.93 -15.25
N LEU A 223 -6.16 -10.16 -15.66
CA LEU A 223 -5.22 -11.02 -16.40
C LEU A 223 -5.06 -10.61 -17.88
N GLU A 224 -6.02 -9.90 -18.47
CA GLU A 224 -5.87 -9.28 -19.79
C GLU A 224 -4.78 -8.19 -19.78
N ASN A 225 -4.69 -7.41 -18.69
CA ASN A 225 -3.73 -6.32 -18.54
C ASN A 225 -2.43 -6.75 -17.85
N TYR A 226 -2.52 -7.70 -16.93
CA TYR A 226 -1.43 -8.20 -16.08
C TYR A 226 -1.38 -9.74 -16.11
N PRO A 227 -1.07 -10.36 -17.25
CA PRO A 227 -1.15 -11.83 -17.43
C PRO A 227 -0.22 -12.62 -16.51
N ASN A 228 0.80 -11.96 -15.97
CA ASN A 228 1.78 -12.56 -15.06
C ASN A 228 1.46 -12.31 -13.57
N TYR A 229 0.31 -11.71 -13.24
CA TYR A 229 -0.06 -11.50 -11.84
C TYR A 229 -0.45 -12.82 -11.19
N LYS A 230 0.52 -13.42 -10.49
CA LYS A 230 0.52 -14.82 -10.08
C LYS A 230 -0.65 -15.16 -9.15
N TRP A 231 -0.90 -14.34 -8.13
CA TRP A 231 -1.97 -14.60 -7.16
C TRP A 231 -3.35 -14.67 -7.81
N VAL A 232 -3.65 -13.78 -8.77
CA VAL A 232 -4.93 -13.82 -9.49
C VAL A 232 -4.99 -15.01 -10.44
N ARG A 233 -3.90 -15.27 -11.17
CA ARG A 233 -3.82 -16.34 -12.19
C ARG A 233 -3.94 -17.73 -11.57
N ASP A 234 -3.20 -17.97 -10.50
CA ASP A 234 -2.96 -19.31 -9.96
C ASP A 234 -3.93 -19.64 -8.82
N ASP A 235 -4.41 -18.64 -8.07
CA ASP A 235 -5.24 -18.85 -6.87
C ASP A 235 -6.66 -18.29 -7.03
N LEU A 236 -6.81 -16.97 -7.18
CA LEU A 236 -8.13 -16.33 -7.09
C LEU A 236 -9.06 -16.67 -8.25
N TYR A 237 -8.57 -16.61 -9.50
CA TYR A 237 -9.42 -16.89 -10.67
C TYR A 237 -9.80 -18.37 -10.78
N PRO A 238 -8.92 -19.35 -10.53
CA PRO A 238 -9.31 -20.75 -10.45
C PRO A 238 -10.30 -21.03 -9.31
N ALA A 239 -10.19 -20.34 -8.16
CA ALA A 239 -11.10 -20.53 -7.04
C ALA A 239 -12.54 -20.15 -7.40
N VAL A 240 -12.78 -18.95 -7.97
CA VAL A 240 -14.14 -18.51 -8.32
C VAL A 240 -14.80 -19.40 -9.38
N LYS A 241 -14.02 -20.03 -10.27
CA LYS A 241 -14.55 -20.96 -11.28
C LYS A 241 -15.08 -22.26 -10.70
N LYS A 242 -14.62 -22.66 -9.51
CA LYS A 242 -15.11 -23.86 -8.80
C LYS A 242 -16.42 -23.61 -8.04
N GLU A 243 -16.77 -22.34 -7.84
CA GLU A 243 -17.99 -21.90 -7.15
C GLU A 243 -19.16 -21.62 -8.11
N ASN A 244 -18.90 -21.63 -9.42
CA ASN A 244 -19.92 -21.54 -10.49
C ASN A 244 -20.36 -22.94 -10.96
#